data_AF-A0A1B5Z9M3-F1
#
_entry.id   AF-A0A1B5Z9M3-F1
#
_cell.length_a   1.000
_cell.length_b   1.000
_cell.length_c   1.000
_cell.angle_alpha   90.00
_cell.angle_beta   90.00
_cell.angle_gamma   90.00
#
_symmetry.space_group_name_H-M   'P 1'
#
loop_
_entity.id
_entity.type
_entity.pdbx_description
1 polymer ?
#
loop_
_entity_poly.entity_id
_entity_poly.type
_entity_poly.pdbx_seq_one_letter_code
_entity_poly.pdbx_strand_id
1 'polypeptide(L)'
;MPLFEIVGFTSTERTFNVGFAWLTNEKEDNFIWALQQLRSLVRNEGSLPKVILTDRDTALMNAVGQVFPTSAAMVCRVHVQKNVGSKIKELLKVREGEEVEKEIVWANLEKAFMHLLYSDTVDVYGDRLMEFREL
;
A
#
# COMPACT_ATOMS: atom_id res chain seq x y z
N MET A 1 4.12 -19.72 -6.75
CA MET A 1 3.56 -18.91 -7.84
C MET A 1 2.68 -17.85 -7.19
N PRO A 2 3.16 -16.61 -7.06
CA PRO A 2 2.38 -15.55 -6.43
C PRO A 2 1.15 -15.16 -7.24
N LEU A 3 0.06 -14.87 -6.53
CA LEU A 3 -1.17 -14.31 -7.10
C LEU A 3 -1.06 -12.78 -7.10
N PHE A 4 -1.16 -12.18 -8.28
CA PHE A 4 -1.26 -10.74 -8.45
C PHE A 4 -2.71 -10.35 -8.76
N GLU A 5 -3.38 -9.73 -7.79
CA GLU A 5 -4.76 -9.24 -7.91
C GLU A 5 -4.77 -7.74 -8.27
N ILE A 6 -5.58 -7.37 -9.26
CA ILE A 6 -5.75 -5.99 -9.71
C ILE A 6 -7.16 -5.53 -9.33
N VAL A 7 -7.23 -4.57 -8.41
CA VAL A 7 -8.48 -4.02 -7.86
C VAL A 7 -8.69 -2.59 -8.34
N GLY A 8 -9.88 -2.30 -8.85
CA GLY A 8 -10.33 -0.95 -9.21
C GLY A 8 -11.11 -0.29 -8.07
N PHE A 9 -11.08 1.05 -8.04
CA PHE A 9 -11.85 1.87 -7.11
C PHE A 9 -12.88 2.71 -7.86
N THR A 10 -14.11 2.76 -7.35
CA THR A 10 -15.16 3.64 -7.86
C THR A 10 -15.14 4.98 -7.13
N SER A 11 -15.79 6.00 -7.70
CA SER A 11 -16.03 7.29 -7.05
C SER A 11 -16.98 7.21 -5.84
N THR A 12 -17.53 6.04 -5.55
CA THR A 12 -18.38 5.74 -4.39
C THR A 12 -17.64 4.90 -3.34
N GLU A 13 -16.31 4.92 -3.39
CA GLU A 13 -15.42 4.21 -2.45
C GLU A 13 -15.63 2.69 -2.43
N ARG A 14 -16.18 2.13 -3.52
CA ARG A 14 -16.32 0.68 -3.67
C ARG A 14 -15.16 0.13 -4.47
N THR A 15 -14.80 -1.10 -4.14
CA THR A 15 -13.80 -1.86 -4.89
C THR A 15 -14.47 -2.85 -5.84
N PHE A 16 -13.80 -3.17 -6.94
CA PHE A 16 -14.18 -4.26 -7.83
C PHE A 16 -12.93 -4.91 -8.42
N ASN A 17 -13.03 -6.19 -8.75
CA ASN A 17 -11.91 -6.91 -9.35
C ASN A 17 -11.82 -6.62 -10.83
N VAL A 18 -10.66 -6.16 -11.28
CA VAL A 18 -10.35 -5.92 -12.69
C VAL A 18 -9.75 -7.17 -13.32
N GLY A 19 -8.89 -7.88 -12.58
CA GLY A 19 -8.26 -9.10 -13.06
C GLY A 19 -7.30 -9.73 -12.07
N PHE A 20 -6.81 -10.90 -12.45
CA PHE A 20 -5.86 -11.70 -11.68
C PHE A 20 -4.78 -12.24 -12.61
N ALA A 21 -3.54 -12.30 -12.13
CA ALA A 21 -2.43 -12.91 -12.83
C ALA A 21 -1.65 -13.82 -11.88
N TRP A 22 -1.39 -15.05 -12.31
CA TRP A 22 -0.43 -15.92 -11.63
C TRP A 22 0.96 -15.64 -12.19
N LEU A 23 1.82 -15.07 -11.36
CA LEU A 23 3.16 -14.71 -11.78
C LEU A 23 4.12 -15.86 -11.48
N THR A 24 5.05 -16.14 -12.39
CA THR A 24 6.14 -17.10 -12.15
C THR A 24 7.00 -16.64 -10.96
N ASN A 25 7.19 -15.34 -10.84
CA ASN A 25 7.97 -14.64 -9.83
C ASN A 25 7.53 -13.16 -9.74
N GLU A 26 7.86 -12.49 -8.64
CA GLU A 26 7.61 -11.05 -8.44
C GLU A 26 8.84 -10.24 -8.92
N LYS A 27 9.12 -10.31 -10.23
CA LYS A 27 10.15 -9.49 -10.88
C LYS A 27 9.53 -8.53 -11.88
N GLU A 28 10.31 -7.53 -12.28
CA GLU A 28 9.85 -6.47 -13.19
C GLU A 28 9.21 -7.03 -14.46
N ASP A 29 9.87 -7.96 -15.16
CA ASP A 29 9.35 -8.56 -16.40
C ASP A 29 7.99 -9.23 -16.21
N ASN A 30 7.76 -9.87 -15.04
CA ASN A 30 6.49 -10.52 -14.74
C ASN A 30 5.38 -9.48 -14.54
N PHE A 31 5.67 -8.40 -13.80
CA PHE A 31 4.72 -7.32 -13.59
C PHE A 31 4.47 -6.54 -14.87
N ILE A 32 5.49 -6.27 -15.69
CA ILE A 32 5.36 -5.63 -17.00
C ILE A 32 4.38 -6.42 -17.86
N TRP A 33 4.55 -7.73 -17.96
CA TRP A 33 3.64 -8.57 -18.74
C TRP A 33 2.19 -8.46 -18.24
N ALA A 34 1.96 -8.59 -16.92
CA ALA A 34 0.61 -8.52 -16.35
C ALA A 34 -0.04 -7.14 -16.54
N LEU A 35 0.73 -6.06 -16.35
CA LEU A 35 0.29 -4.68 -16.56
C LEU A 35 0.02 -4.38 -18.04
N GLN A 36 0.78 -4.98 -18.97
CA GLN A 36 0.49 -4.87 -20.40
C GLN A 36 -0.83 -5.55 -20.76
N GLN A 37 -1.13 -6.71 -20.16
CA GLN A 37 -2.44 -7.35 -20.33
C GLN A 37 -3.55 -6.43 -19.84
N LEU A 38 -3.39 -5.82 -18.64
CA LEU A 38 -4.33 -4.84 -18.12
C LEU A 38 -4.50 -3.65 -19.08
N ARG A 39 -3.39 -3.07 -19.56
CA ARG A 39 -3.42 -1.92 -20.48
C ARG A 39 -4.17 -2.24 -21.78
N SER A 40 -4.02 -3.47 -22.30
CA SER A 40 -4.71 -3.91 -23.51
C SER A 40 -6.24 -3.95 -23.39
N LEU A 41 -6.76 -4.04 -22.16
CA LEU A 41 -8.21 -3.99 -21.89
C LEU A 41 -8.77 -2.57 -21.93
N VAL A 42 -7.92 -1.54 -21.83
CA VAL A 42 -8.33 -0.14 -21.81
C VAL A 42 -8.51 0.36 -23.25
N ARG A 43 -9.74 0.76 -23.60
CA ARG A 43 -10.12 1.09 -24.99
C ARG A 43 -9.47 2.37 -25.55
N ASN A 44 -9.13 3.33 -24.70
CA ASN A 44 -8.51 4.59 -25.12
C ASN A 44 -7.57 5.14 -24.03
N GLU A 45 -6.57 5.92 -24.46
CA GLU A 45 -5.57 6.54 -23.58
C GLU A 45 -6.18 7.48 -22.52
N GLY A 46 -7.33 8.10 -22.82
CA GLY A 46 -8.06 8.95 -21.87
C GLY A 46 -8.61 8.19 -20.67
N SER A 47 -8.81 6.87 -20.81
CA SER A 47 -9.38 5.99 -19.78
C SER A 47 -8.31 5.27 -18.95
N LEU A 48 -7.02 5.54 -19.20
CA LEU A 48 -5.95 4.99 -18.37
C LEU A 48 -6.02 5.54 -16.95
N PRO A 49 -5.71 4.71 -15.93
CA PRO A 49 -5.70 5.15 -14.55
C PRO A 49 -4.70 6.29 -14.37
N LYS A 50 -5.08 7.35 -13.65
CA LYS A 50 -4.14 8.43 -13.30
C LYS A 50 -3.25 8.10 -12.11
N VAL A 51 -3.69 7.14 -11.30
CA VAL A 51 -3.00 6.68 -10.09
C VAL A 51 -3.07 5.17 -10.05
N ILE A 52 -1.94 4.53 -9.74
CA ILE A 52 -1.86 3.11 -9.43
C ILE A 52 -1.26 2.98 -8.03
N LEU A 53 -2.00 2.33 -7.13
CA LEU A 53 -1.56 2.07 -5.76
C LEU A 53 -0.87 0.71 -5.69
N THR A 54 0.32 0.68 -5.10
CA THR A 54 1.17 -0.52 -4.92
C THR A 54 1.46 -0.74 -3.45
N ASP A 55 1.92 -1.92 -3.06
CA ASP A 55 2.40 -2.23 -1.71
C ASP A 55 3.86 -1.78 -1.45
N ARG A 56 4.41 -0.92 -2.31
CA ARG A 56 5.81 -0.46 -2.32
C ARG A 56 6.81 -1.51 -2.83
N ASP A 57 6.35 -2.56 -3.51
CA ASP A 57 7.25 -3.41 -4.30
C ASP A 57 7.93 -2.58 -5.40
N THR A 58 9.27 -2.53 -5.36
CA THR A 58 10.05 -1.69 -6.27
C THR A 58 9.95 -2.18 -7.71
N ALA A 59 9.88 -3.50 -7.93
CA ALA A 59 9.75 -4.07 -9.26
C ALA A 59 8.37 -3.72 -9.86
N LEU A 60 7.30 -3.79 -9.07
CA LEU A 60 5.98 -3.37 -9.49
C LEU A 60 5.93 -1.86 -9.79
N MET A 61 6.51 -1.02 -8.93
CA MET A 61 6.56 0.43 -9.15
C MET A 61 7.32 0.80 -10.43
N ASN A 62 8.45 0.14 -10.70
CA ASN A 62 9.20 0.31 -11.94
C ASN A 62 8.39 -0.14 -13.16
N ALA A 63 7.74 -1.30 -13.08
CA ALA A 63 6.87 -1.81 -14.14
C ALA A 63 5.70 -0.86 -14.44
N VAL A 64 5.09 -0.26 -13.41
CA VAL A 64 4.06 0.79 -13.58
C VAL A 64 4.63 1.98 -14.35
N GLY A 65 5.82 2.48 -13.98
CA GLY A 65 6.45 3.59 -14.70
C GLY A 65 6.74 3.31 -16.17
N GLN A 66 7.01 2.05 -16.52
CA GLN A 66 7.23 1.62 -17.90
C GLN A 66 5.92 1.44 -18.68
N VAL A 67 4.93 0.76 -18.09
CA VAL A 67 3.69 0.39 -18.79
C VAL A 67 2.64 1.51 -18.75
N PHE A 68 2.63 2.32 -17.71
CA PHE A 68 1.69 3.43 -17.52
C PHE A 68 2.47 4.73 -17.18
N PRO A 69 3.26 5.28 -18.11
CA PRO A 69 4.16 6.41 -17.83
C PRO A 69 3.45 7.71 -17.44
N THR A 70 2.14 7.81 -17.68
CA THR A 70 1.32 8.97 -17.30
C THR A 70 0.59 8.77 -15.98
N SER A 71 0.71 7.60 -15.35
CA SER A 71 0.15 7.30 -14.04
C SER A 71 1.14 7.61 -12.93
N ALA A 72 0.66 8.14 -11.81
CA ALA A 72 1.45 8.20 -10.59
C ALA A 72 1.45 6.82 -9.90
N ALA A 73 2.63 6.21 -9.76
CA ALA A 73 2.83 5.04 -8.91
C ALA A 73 2.93 5.50 -7.44
N MET A 74 1.93 5.15 -6.64
CA MET A 74 1.85 5.54 -5.22
C MET A 74 1.79 4.33 -4.31
N VAL A 75 2.06 4.56 -3.02
CA VAL A 75 1.97 3.52 -1.99
C VAL A 75 0.55 3.45 -1.44
N CYS A 76 0.00 2.25 -1.38
CA CYS A 76 -1.31 1.96 -0.84
C CYS A 76 -1.30 2.10 0.69
N ARG A 77 -2.08 3.04 1.23
CA ARG A 77 -2.19 3.25 2.68
C ARG A 77 -2.67 2.00 3.43
N VAL A 78 -3.58 1.22 2.83
CA VAL A 78 -4.08 -0.03 3.45
C VAL A 78 -2.96 -1.05 3.63
N HIS A 79 -2.07 -1.22 2.63
CA HIS A 79 -0.92 -2.11 2.77
C HIS A 79 0.09 -1.58 3.79
N VAL A 80 0.34 -0.27 3.83
CA VAL A 80 1.21 0.34 4.84
C VAL A 80 0.67 0.07 6.25
N GLN A 81 -0.63 0.29 6.49
CA GLN A 81 -1.26 0.01 7.77
C GLN A 81 -1.12 -1.47 8.17
N LYS A 82 -1.41 -2.40 7.25
CA LYS A 82 -1.25 -3.84 7.51
C LYS A 82 0.20 -4.21 7.85
N ASN A 83 1.17 -3.68 7.10
CA ASN A 83 2.59 -3.97 7.29
C ASN A 83 3.12 -3.43 8.61
N VAL A 84 2.83 -2.17 8.93
CA VAL A 84 3.22 -1.55 10.21
C VAL A 84 2.56 -2.27 11.37
N GLY A 85 1.27 -2.57 11.24
CA GLY A 85 0.55 -3.33 12.24
C GLY A 85 1.20 -4.71 12.50
N SER A 86 1.47 -5.50 11.47
CA SER A 86 2.17 -6.78 11.64
C SER A 86 3.51 -6.62 12.36
N LYS A 87 4.28 -5.57 12.05
CA LYS A 87 5.58 -5.33 12.66
C LYS A 87 5.49 -4.95 14.14
N ILE A 88 4.53 -4.10 14.52
CA ILE A 88 4.35 -3.73 15.93
C ILE A 88 3.97 -4.98 16.76
N LYS A 89 3.13 -5.89 16.24
CA LYS A 89 2.77 -7.14 16.95
C LYS A 89 3.99 -8.03 17.18
N GLU A 90 4.88 -8.09 16.20
CA GLU A 90 6.14 -8.85 16.32
C GLU A 90 7.03 -8.26 17.42
N LEU A 91 7.21 -6.93 17.45
CA LEU A 91 8.05 -6.26 18.44
C LEU A 91 7.53 -6.40 19.88
N LEU A 92 6.22 -6.35 20.08
CA LEU A 92 5.61 -6.53 21.41
C LEU A 92 5.72 -7.96 21.94
N LYS A 93 5.84 -8.97 21.07
CA LYS A 93 6.10 -10.35 21.51
C LYS A 93 7.48 -10.49 22.17
N VAL A 94 8.47 -9.74 21.71
CA VAL A 94 9.87 -9.81 22.18
C VAL A 94 10.05 -9.16 23.56
N ARG A 95 9.18 -8.22 23.96
CA ARG A 95 9.18 -7.61 25.29
C ARG A 95 8.41 -8.51 26.27
N GLU A 96 9.08 -9.47 26.89
CA GLU A 96 8.57 -10.23 28.05
C GLU A 96 9.17 -9.64 29.33
N GLY A 97 8.31 -9.30 30.30
CA GLY A 97 8.74 -8.86 31.64
C GLY A 97 8.11 -7.56 32.18
N GLU A 98 7.29 -6.85 31.40
CA GLU A 98 6.60 -5.64 31.85
C GLU A 98 5.12 -5.93 32.17
N GLU A 99 4.60 -5.37 33.27
CA GLU A 99 3.21 -5.51 33.75
C GLU A 99 2.17 -4.80 32.86
N VAL A 100 2.61 -4.06 31.84
CA VAL A 100 1.70 -3.35 30.93
C VAL A 100 1.06 -4.34 29.96
N GLU A 101 -0.27 -4.34 29.90
CA GLU A 101 -1.02 -5.16 28.95
C GLU A 101 -0.56 -4.82 27.51
N LYS A 102 -0.01 -5.82 26.81
CA LYS A 102 0.52 -5.68 25.44
C LYS A 102 -0.53 -5.11 24.49
N GLU A 103 -1.79 -5.41 24.76
CA GLU A 103 -2.98 -4.92 24.08
C GLU A 103 -3.14 -3.40 24.19
N ILE A 104 -2.85 -2.81 25.36
CA ILE A 104 -2.91 -1.35 25.57
C ILE A 104 -1.80 -0.66 24.79
N VAL A 105 -0.57 -1.18 24.86
CA VAL A 105 0.58 -0.63 24.12
C VAL A 105 0.32 -0.70 22.61
N TRP A 106 -0.17 -1.84 22.14
CA TRP A 106 -0.60 -2.04 20.76
C TRP A 106 -1.62 -0.98 20.34
N ALA A 107 -2.71 -0.83 21.09
CA ALA A 107 -3.81 0.06 20.74
C ALA A 107 -3.36 1.52 20.67
N ASN A 108 -2.47 1.94 21.58
CA ASN A 108 -1.94 3.30 21.59
C ASN A 108 -1.02 3.57 20.39
N LEU A 109 -0.10 2.65 20.07
CA LEU A 109 0.79 2.78 18.91
C LEU A 109 0.02 2.73 17.59
N GLU A 110 -0.94 1.81 17.46
CA GLU A 110 -1.81 1.72 16.29
C GLU A 110 -2.60 3.02 16.11
N LYS A 111 -3.21 3.54 17.18
CA LYS A 111 -3.94 4.81 17.13
C LYS A 111 -3.05 5.99 16.72
N ALA A 112 -1.86 6.11 17.30
CA ALA A 112 -0.93 7.18 16.97
C ALA A 112 -0.43 7.08 15.52
N PHE A 113 -0.13 5.87 15.05
CA PHE A 113 0.27 5.64 13.67
C PHE A 113 -0.86 5.95 12.70
N MET A 114 -2.11 5.59 13.02
CA MET A 114 -3.28 5.92 12.20
C MET A 114 -3.54 7.42 12.16
N HIS A 115 -3.34 8.13 13.28
CA HIS A 115 -3.40 9.60 13.32
C HIS A 115 -2.40 10.23 12.34
N LEU A 116 -1.17 9.72 12.30
CA LEU A 116 -0.14 10.13 11.33
C LEU A 116 -0.51 9.77 9.88
N LEU A 117 -0.92 8.52 9.62
CA LEU A 117 -1.14 8.01 8.26
C LEU A 117 -2.33 8.67 7.58
N TYR A 118 -3.33 9.11 8.34
CA TYR A 118 -4.54 9.78 7.85
C TYR A 118 -4.47 11.31 7.99
N SER A 119 -3.27 11.88 7.89
CA SER A 119 -3.14 13.33 7.68
C SER A 119 -3.73 13.77 6.35
N ASP A 120 -4.45 14.89 6.40
CA ASP A 120 -5.14 15.49 5.25
C ASP A 120 -4.18 16.27 4.33
N THR A 121 -3.11 16.84 4.90
CA THR A 121 -2.11 17.63 4.19
C THR A 121 -0.69 17.20 4.55
N VAL A 122 0.27 17.62 3.73
CA VAL A 122 1.70 17.39 3.96
C VAL A 122 2.17 18.09 5.24
N ASP A 123 1.69 19.31 5.51
CA ASP A 123 2.04 20.07 6.72
C ASP A 123 1.52 19.36 7.98
N VAL A 124 0.24 18.94 7.97
CA VAL A 124 -0.37 18.17 9.06
C VAL A 124 0.35 16.83 9.26
N TYR A 125 0.81 16.19 8.18
CA TYR A 125 1.65 15.00 8.27
C TYR A 125 2.99 15.31 8.96
N GLY A 126 3.63 16.43 8.62
CA GLY A 126 4.86 16.89 9.26
C GLY A 126 4.70 17.09 10.76
N ASP A 127 3.66 17.80 11.18
CA ASP A 127 3.37 18.06 12.60
C ASP A 127 3.10 16.75 13.36
N ARG A 128 2.21 15.90 12.83
CA ARG A 128 1.89 14.59 13.45
C ARG A 128 3.08 13.63 13.45
N LEU A 129 4.01 13.76 12.50
CA LEU A 129 5.23 12.96 12.47
C LEU A 129 6.16 13.34 13.61
N MET A 130 6.24 14.64 13.94
CA MET A 130 7.00 15.10 15.10
C MET A 130 6.37 14.57 16.39
N GLU A 131 5.05 14.68 16.54
CA GLU A 131 4.32 14.09 17.69
C GLU A 131 4.56 12.59 17.83
N PHE A 132 4.50 11.85 16.71
CA PHE A 132 4.69 10.39 16.72
C PHE A 132 6.11 9.98 17.12
N ARG A 133 7.13 10.82 16.87
CA ARG A 133 8.53 10.53 17.24
C ARG A 133 8.83 10.70 18.72
N GLU A 134 7.98 11.40 19.45
CA GLU A 134 8.12 11.62 20.89
C GLU A 134 7.46 10.51 21.74
N LEU A 135 6.82 9.51 21.09
CA LEU A 135 6.25 8.32 21.73
C LEU A 135 7.31 7.26 22.06
#